data_AF-A0A3A3G601-F1
#
_entry.id   AF-A0A3A3G601-F1
#
_cell.length_a   1.000
_cell.length_b   1.000
_cell.length_c   1.000
_cell.angle_alpha   90.00
_cell.angle_beta   90.00
_cell.angle_gamma   90.00
#
_symmetry.space_group_name_H-M   'P 1'
#
loop_
_entity.id
_entity.type
_entity.pdbx_description
1 polymer ?
#
loop_
_entity_poly.entity_id
_entity_poly.type
_entity_poly.pdbx_seq_one_letter_code
_entity_poly.pdbx_strand_id
1 'polypeptide(L)'
;MRANSIAAPAPPTCSGFSGKRKRPPKPRKEKILDPPRRPIQDPVNQGVAPFELTDELYLFEVFEESVIPLFRSDFTFTAEHFFSAKQALAGNLNANAGWQHAPGSNLVGWVKRYRNSPIVYLQFGDGPVTYRNPSFRKILQNAICWACSPEVLRWARESGETGKA
;
A
#
# COMPACT_ATOMS: atom_id res chain seq x y z
N MET A 1 15.41 32.38 55.16
CA MET A 1 15.43 32.25 53.68
C MET A 1 14.17 31.52 53.25
N ARG A 2 13.18 32.23 52.67
CA ARG A 2 11.97 31.62 52.10
C ARG A 2 12.15 31.56 50.59
N ALA A 3 12.08 30.35 50.02
CA ALA A 3 12.12 30.15 48.58
C ALA A 3 10.77 30.56 47.98
N ASN A 4 10.78 31.57 47.09
CA ASN A 4 9.64 31.89 46.23
C ASN A 4 9.54 30.82 45.15
N SER A 5 8.51 29.98 45.23
CA SER A 5 8.11 29.08 44.15
C SER A 5 7.38 29.88 43.09
N ILE A 6 8.01 30.08 41.93
CA ILE A 6 7.38 30.68 40.75
C ILE A 6 6.64 29.54 40.03
N ALA A 7 5.32 29.56 40.07
CA ALA A 7 4.48 28.63 39.31
C ALA A 7 4.63 28.92 37.80
N ALA A 8 4.91 27.89 37.01
CA ALA A 8 4.90 27.97 35.55
C ALA A 8 3.47 28.19 35.03
N PRO A 9 3.26 28.97 33.96
CA PRO A 9 1.94 29.14 33.37
C PRO A 9 1.43 27.84 32.72
N ALA A 10 0.13 27.58 32.86
CA ALA A 10 -0.54 26.44 32.26
C ALA A 10 -0.41 26.44 30.72
N PRO A 11 -0.28 25.28 30.07
CA PRO A 11 -0.23 25.21 28.61
C PRO A 11 -1.57 25.70 28.01
N PRO A 12 -1.54 26.33 26.81
CA PRO A 12 -2.76 26.78 26.17
C PRO A 12 -3.67 25.59 25.88
N THR A 13 -4.91 25.69 26.35
CA THR A 13 -5.96 24.73 26.02
C THR A 13 -6.24 24.80 24.53
N CYS A 14 -6.04 23.68 23.83
CA CYS A 14 -6.39 23.53 22.42
C CYS A 14 -7.91 23.67 22.28
N SER A 15 -8.37 24.86 21.92
CA SER A 15 -9.78 25.15 21.68
C SER A 15 -10.26 24.34 20.48
N GLY A 16 -11.33 23.58 20.71
CA GLY A 16 -11.81 22.49 19.87
C GLY A 16 -11.99 22.81 18.39
N PHE A 17 -11.43 21.93 17.55
CA PHE A 17 -11.81 21.79 16.16
C PHE A 17 -13.19 21.09 16.10
N SER A 18 -14.27 21.86 16.30
CA SER A 18 -15.66 21.39 16.21
C SER A 18 -16.14 21.29 14.75
N GLY A 19 -15.33 20.67 13.91
CA GLY A 19 -15.73 20.30 12.55
C GLY A 19 -16.02 18.81 12.53
N LYS A 20 -17.27 18.40 12.28
CA LYS A 20 -17.55 17.00 11.93
C LYS A 20 -16.76 16.68 10.66
N ARG A 21 -15.56 16.11 10.79
CA ARG A 21 -14.77 15.62 9.66
C ARG A 21 -15.64 14.55 8.99
N LYS A 22 -16.20 14.86 7.82
CA LYS A 22 -16.84 13.83 6.99
C LYS A 22 -15.75 12.82 6.68
N ARG A 23 -15.93 11.58 7.14
CA ARG A 23 -15.06 10.47 6.77
C ARG A 23 -15.00 10.38 5.24
N PRO A 24 -13.84 10.04 4.67
CA PRO A 24 -13.74 9.80 3.23
C PRO A 24 -14.80 8.78 2.78
N PRO A 25 -15.23 8.84 1.52
CA PRO A 25 -16.17 7.88 0.97
C PRO A 25 -15.65 6.45 1.17
N LYS A 26 -16.60 5.55 1.38
CA LYS A 26 -16.41 4.16 1.79
C LYS A 26 -15.50 3.36 0.84
N PRO A 27 -14.88 2.30 1.36
CA PRO A 27 -13.93 1.46 0.62
C PRO A 27 -14.56 0.81 -0.60
N ARG A 28 -13.74 0.59 -1.64
CA ARG A 28 -14.19 0.02 -2.91
C ARG A 28 -14.05 -1.49 -2.85
N LYS A 29 -15.07 -2.19 -3.35
CA LYS A 29 -14.98 -3.64 -3.55
C LYS A 29 -14.24 -3.89 -4.85
N GLU A 30 -13.26 -4.75 -4.77
CA GLU A 30 -12.51 -5.25 -5.93
C GLU A 30 -12.26 -6.74 -5.78
N LYS A 31 -12.05 -7.40 -6.92
CA LYS A 31 -11.58 -8.76 -6.99
C LYS A 31 -10.12 -8.77 -7.38
N ILE A 32 -9.32 -9.47 -6.59
CA ILE A 32 -7.90 -9.66 -6.84
C ILE A 32 -7.68 -10.97 -7.57
N LEU A 33 -6.95 -10.89 -8.68
CA LEU A 33 -6.61 -11.96 -9.61
C LEU A 33 -5.12 -12.32 -9.49
N ASP A 34 -4.83 -13.61 -9.67
CA ASP A 34 -3.48 -14.19 -9.62
C ASP A 34 -2.85 -14.22 -11.04
N PRO A 35 -1.68 -13.60 -11.28
CA PRO A 35 -0.95 -13.67 -12.55
C PRO A 35 -0.25 -15.04 -12.75
N PRO A 36 0.28 -15.33 -13.96
CA PRO A 36 1.06 -16.54 -14.20
C PRO A 36 2.27 -16.66 -13.27
N ARG A 37 2.46 -17.87 -12.74
CA ARG A 37 3.36 -18.21 -11.64
C ARG A 37 4.83 -18.36 -12.05
N ARG A 38 5.73 -17.93 -11.17
CA ARG A 38 7.19 -18.12 -11.26
C ARG A 38 7.71 -18.56 -9.89
N PRO A 39 8.80 -19.35 -9.81
CA PRO A 39 9.31 -19.86 -8.54
C PRO A 39 9.52 -18.79 -7.45
N ILE A 40 9.94 -17.58 -7.83
CA ILE A 40 10.17 -16.49 -6.89
C ILE A 40 8.88 -15.84 -6.36
N GLN A 41 7.76 -15.92 -7.08
CA GLN A 41 6.46 -15.39 -6.68
C GLN A 41 5.66 -16.40 -5.87
N ASP A 42 5.81 -17.69 -6.21
CA ASP A 42 4.97 -18.79 -5.74
C ASP A 42 4.82 -18.85 -4.22
N PRO A 43 5.85 -18.60 -3.39
CA PRO A 43 5.67 -18.63 -1.95
C PRO A 43 4.70 -17.55 -1.44
N VAL A 44 4.60 -16.38 -2.10
CA VAL A 44 3.76 -15.26 -1.66
C VAL A 44 2.27 -15.54 -1.93
N ASN A 45 1.93 -16.01 -3.12
CA ASN A 45 0.55 -16.35 -3.52
C ASN A 45 0.19 -17.83 -3.25
N GLN A 46 1.07 -18.59 -2.58
CA GLN A 46 0.83 -20.01 -2.31
C GLN A 46 -0.46 -20.24 -1.50
N GLY A 47 -1.34 -21.07 -2.06
CA GLY A 47 -2.61 -21.44 -1.42
C GLY A 47 -3.64 -20.32 -1.37
N VAL A 48 -3.48 -19.28 -2.20
CA VAL A 48 -4.41 -18.16 -2.32
C VAL A 48 -5.18 -18.32 -3.63
N ALA A 49 -6.49 -18.46 -3.54
CA ALA A 49 -7.40 -18.37 -4.68
C ALA A 49 -7.77 -16.89 -4.93
N PRO A 50 -8.28 -16.53 -6.13
CA PRO A 50 -8.85 -15.20 -6.35
C PRO A 50 -9.86 -14.83 -5.26
N PHE A 51 -9.79 -13.59 -4.76
CA PHE A 51 -10.56 -13.16 -3.60
C PHE A 51 -11.07 -11.74 -3.77
N GLU A 52 -12.14 -11.40 -3.04
CA GLU A 52 -12.63 -10.02 -2.97
C GLU A 52 -12.07 -9.32 -1.74
N LEU A 53 -11.73 -8.05 -1.91
CA LEU A 53 -11.27 -7.20 -0.82
C LEU A 53 -11.99 -5.84 -0.87
N THR A 54 -12.05 -5.20 0.29
CA THR A 54 -12.65 -3.88 0.46
C THR A 54 -11.63 -3.01 1.17
N ASP A 55 -10.97 -2.15 0.41
CA ASP A 55 -9.79 -1.39 0.86
C ASP A 55 -9.69 0.00 0.18
N GLU A 56 -8.67 0.77 0.54
CA GLU A 56 -8.29 2.01 -0.12
C GLU A 56 -7.29 1.75 -1.26
N LEU A 57 -7.67 2.13 -2.49
CA LEU A 57 -6.83 2.01 -3.67
C LEU A 57 -6.07 3.29 -3.97
N TYR A 58 -4.86 3.12 -4.50
CA TYR A 58 -3.99 4.22 -4.89
C TYR A 58 -3.72 4.19 -6.39
N LEU A 59 -3.93 5.34 -7.05
CA LEU A 59 -3.56 5.57 -8.44
C LEU A 59 -2.22 6.31 -8.48
N PHE A 60 -1.20 5.62 -8.99
CA PHE A 60 0.14 6.15 -9.19
C PHE A 60 0.84 5.39 -10.32
N GLU A 61 1.99 5.92 -10.75
CA GLU A 61 2.80 5.31 -11.81
C GLU A 61 3.42 3.99 -11.37
N VAL A 62 3.22 2.92 -12.15
CA VAL A 62 3.82 1.61 -11.93
C VAL A 62 4.60 1.21 -13.16
N PHE A 63 5.92 1.14 -13.03
CA PHE A 63 6.84 0.63 -14.03
C PHE A 63 6.75 -0.90 -14.12
N GLU A 64 5.70 -1.41 -14.78
CA GLU A 64 5.37 -2.85 -14.83
C GLU A 64 6.54 -3.71 -15.34
N GLU A 65 7.35 -3.18 -16.25
CA GLU A 65 8.54 -3.83 -16.80
C GLU A 65 9.66 -4.03 -15.78
N SER A 66 9.65 -3.27 -14.68
CA SER A 66 10.67 -3.30 -13.64
C SER A 66 10.30 -4.17 -12.43
N VAL A 67 9.11 -4.77 -12.44
CA VAL A 67 8.56 -5.56 -11.33
C VAL A 67 8.08 -6.93 -11.79
N ILE A 68 7.96 -7.84 -10.83
CA ILE A 68 7.46 -9.19 -11.03
C ILE A 68 6.05 -9.22 -10.42
N PRO A 69 4.98 -9.29 -11.23
CA PRO A 69 3.61 -9.03 -10.76
C PRO A 69 3.11 -10.13 -9.82
N LEU A 70 2.38 -9.80 -8.75
CA LEU A 70 1.78 -10.78 -7.83
C LEU A 70 0.26 -10.73 -7.80
N PHE A 71 -0.34 -9.54 -7.85
CA PHE A 71 -1.77 -9.36 -7.67
C PHE A 71 -2.27 -8.27 -8.60
N ARG A 72 -3.36 -8.56 -9.32
CA ARG A 72 -4.08 -7.59 -10.16
C ARG A 72 -5.48 -7.36 -9.64
N SER A 73 -5.93 -6.12 -9.67
CA SER A 73 -7.31 -5.78 -9.39
C SER A 73 -8.14 -5.74 -10.68
N ASP A 74 -9.42 -6.09 -10.59
CA ASP A 74 -10.41 -5.87 -11.64
C ASP A 74 -11.02 -4.45 -11.63
N PHE A 75 -10.55 -3.58 -10.73
CA PHE A 75 -10.97 -2.18 -10.63
C PHE A 75 -10.41 -1.33 -11.78
N THR A 76 -11.11 -0.24 -12.12
CA THR A 76 -10.70 0.71 -13.17
C THR A 76 -9.78 1.81 -12.63
N PHE A 77 -8.51 1.81 -13.06
CA PHE A 77 -7.47 2.73 -12.62
C PHE A 77 -7.38 4.01 -13.47
N THR A 78 -8.44 4.83 -13.48
CA THR A 78 -8.46 6.14 -14.16
C THR A 78 -8.81 7.27 -13.20
N ALA A 79 -8.39 8.50 -13.49
CA ALA A 79 -8.48 9.64 -12.56
C ALA A 79 -9.91 9.91 -12.04
N GLU A 80 -10.94 9.57 -12.81
CA GLU A 80 -12.36 9.71 -12.46
C GLU A 80 -12.74 8.86 -11.25
N HIS A 81 -12.03 7.76 -11.02
CA HIS A 81 -12.27 6.83 -9.93
C HIS A 81 -11.42 7.11 -8.69
N PHE A 82 -10.58 8.15 -8.68
CA PHE A 82 -9.68 8.46 -7.56
C PHE A 82 -9.78 9.92 -7.12
N PHE A 83 -9.27 10.20 -5.92
CA PHE A 83 -9.18 11.55 -5.38
C PHE A 83 -7.75 12.07 -5.41
N SER A 84 -7.61 13.38 -5.58
CA SER A 84 -6.29 14.02 -5.66
C SER A 84 -5.70 14.21 -4.27
N ALA A 85 -4.52 13.63 -4.03
CA ALA A 85 -3.73 13.90 -2.83
C ALA A 85 -3.39 15.39 -2.69
N LYS A 86 -3.11 16.08 -3.81
CA LYS A 86 -2.86 17.54 -3.83
C LYS A 86 -4.06 18.33 -3.33
N GLN A 87 -5.28 17.96 -3.75
CA GLN A 87 -6.51 18.61 -3.27
C GLN A 87 -6.75 18.31 -1.79
N ALA A 88 -6.50 17.07 -1.35
CA ALA A 88 -6.62 16.70 0.06
C ALA A 88 -5.67 17.53 0.95
N LEU A 89 -4.42 17.75 0.52
CA LEU A 89 -3.45 18.62 1.20
C LEU A 89 -3.89 20.09 1.25
N ALA A 90 -4.65 20.54 0.25
CA ALA A 90 -5.25 21.87 0.22
C ALA A 90 -6.56 22.00 1.03
N GLY A 91 -6.99 20.93 1.74
CA GLY A 91 -8.22 20.90 2.53
C GLY A 91 -9.47 20.47 1.75
N ASN A 92 -9.35 20.27 0.43
CA ASN A 92 -10.43 19.79 -0.44
C ASN A 92 -10.42 18.26 -0.47
N LEU A 93 -10.86 17.64 0.62
CA LEU A 93 -10.95 16.19 0.73
C LEU A 93 -11.91 15.62 -0.32
N ASN A 94 -11.59 14.44 -0.84
CA ASN A 94 -12.43 13.71 -1.79
C ASN A 94 -12.73 14.50 -3.08
N ALA A 95 -11.79 15.34 -3.51
CA ALA A 95 -11.90 16.10 -4.73
C ALA A 95 -10.83 15.65 -5.74
N ASN A 96 -11.22 15.62 -7.01
CA ASN A 96 -10.33 15.43 -8.16
C ASN A 96 -10.51 16.53 -9.22
N ALA A 97 -11.26 17.59 -8.91
CA ALA A 97 -11.47 18.70 -9.84
C ALA A 97 -10.14 19.32 -10.29
N GLY A 98 -9.96 19.41 -11.61
CA GLY A 98 -8.75 19.94 -12.25
C GLY A 98 -7.50 19.07 -12.08
N TRP A 99 -7.60 17.89 -11.43
CA TRP A 99 -6.51 16.92 -11.37
C TRP A 99 -6.59 15.99 -12.58
N GLN A 100 -5.46 15.78 -13.23
CA GLN A 100 -5.32 14.87 -14.36
C GLN A 100 -4.26 13.83 -14.02
N HIS A 101 -4.52 12.59 -14.41
CA HIS A 101 -3.60 11.46 -14.31
C HIS A 101 -3.88 10.54 -15.50
N ALA A 102 -2.83 9.99 -16.12
CA ALA A 102 -3.00 8.98 -17.16
C ALA A 102 -3.66 7.71 -16.58
N PRO A 103 -4.30 6.85 -17.40
CA PRO A 103 -4.71 5.53 -16.92
C PRO A 103 -3.51 4.79 -16.30
N GLY A 104 -3.70 4.28 -15.09
CA GLY A 104 -2.66 3.59 -14.32
C GLY A 104 -2.73 2.07 -14.47
N SER A 105 -1.67 1.40 -13.99
CA SER A 105 -1.64 -0.06 -13.86
C SER A 105 -2.68 -0.55 -12.85
N ASN A 106 -3.22 -1.74 -13.09
CA ASN A 106 -4.05 -2.46 -12.12
C ASN A 106 -3.25 -3.41 -11.20
N LEU A 107 -1.91 -3.31 -11.18
CA LEU A 107 -1.09 -4.02 -10.20
C LEU A 107 -1.32 -3.47 -8.79
N VAL A 108 -1.80 -4.35 -7.91
CA VAL A 108 -2.00 -4.06 -6.48
C VAL A 108 -1.04 -4.85 -5.59
N GLY A 109 -0.16 -5.65 -6.18
CA GLY A 109 0.99 -6.23 -5.50
C GLY A 109 2.00 -6.84 -6.45
N TRP A 110 3.27 -6.82 -6.06
CA TRP A 110 4.39 -7.32 -6.86
C TRP A 110 5.60 -7.63 -5.97
N VAL A 111 6.55 -8.38 -6.53
CA VAL A 111 7.90 -8.47 -5.98
C VAL A 111 8.88 -7.74 -6.89
N LYS A 112 9.92 -7.18 -6.28
CA LYS A 112 11.12 -6.78 -7.00
C LYS A 112 12.32 -6.95 -6.08
N ARG A 113 13.49 -6.64 -6.60
CA ARG A 113 14.66 -6.40 -5.77
C ARG A 113 15.18 -4.99 -6.00
N TYR A 114 15.93 -4.51 -5.03
CA TYR A 114 16.81 -3.38 -5.21
C TYR A 114 18.13 -3.68 -4.52
N ARG A 115 19.20 -3.82 -5.31
CA ARG A 115 20.48 -4.39 -4.84
C ARG A 115 20.21 -5.72 -4.13
N ASN A 116 20.74 -5.89 -2.91
CA ASN A 116 20.60 -7.08 -2.09
C ASN A 116 19.27 -7.16 -1.33
N SER A 117 18.36 -6.19 -1.51
CA SER A 117 17.07 -6.17 -0.83
C SER A 117 16.01 -6.84 -1.71
N PRO A 118 15.46 -8.00 -1.32
CA PRO A 118 14.19 -8.45 -1.85
C PRO A 118 13.08 -7.55 -1.32
N ILE A 119 12.08 -7.27 -2.14
CA ILE A 119 10.97 -6.38 -1.83
C ILE A 119 9.69 -7.05 -2.30
N VAL A 120 8.74 -7.23 -1.40
CA VAL A 120 7.34 -7.52 -1.71
C VAL A 120 6.53 -6.28 -1.38
N TYR A 121 5.74 -5.82 -2.33
CA TYR A 121 4.84 -4.69 -2.17
C TYR A 121 3.40 -5.21 -2.28
N LEU A 122 2.56 -4.80 -1.33
CA LEU A 122 1.12 -5.05 -1.31
C LEU A 122 0.45 -3.68 -1.10
N GLN A 123 -0.40 -3.27 -2.03
CA GLN A 123 -1.10 -1.97 -1.95
C GLN A 123 -2.17 -2.00 -0.86
N PHE A 124 -2.88 -3.12 -0.76
CA PHE A 124 -3.96 -3.33 0.20
C PHE A 124 -3.43 -3.64 1.61
N GLY A 125 -4.17 -3.21 2.63
CA GLY A 125 -3.80 -3.34 4.04
C GLY A 125 -4.15 -2.13 4.92
N ASP A 126 -5.04 -1.23 4.51
CA ASP A 126 -5.31 0.04 5.23
C ASP A 126 -5.92 -0.19 6.62
N GLY A 127 -6.95 -1.03 6.70
CA GLY A 127 -7.84 -1.03 7.85
C GLY A 127 -8.28 -2.41 8.36
N PRO A 128 -8.95 -2.45 9.53
CA PRO A 128 -9.35 -3.70 10.19
C PRO A 128 -10.29 -4.58 9.34
N VAL A 129 -10.98 -4.00 8.35
CA VAL A 129 -11.81 -4.74 7.40
C VAL A 129 -10.93 -5.69 6.56
N THR A 130 -9.80 -5.19 6.05
CA THR A 130 -8.83 -5.98 5.29
C THR A 130 -8.22 -7.09 6.13
N TYR A 131 -7.83 -6.80 7.37
CA TYR A 131 -7.26 -7.81 8.29
C TYR A 131 -8.25 -8.92 8.68
N ARG A 132 -9.56 -8.71 8.51
CA ARG A 132 -10.57 -9.78 8.71
C ARG A 132 -10.61 -10.78 7.55
N ASN A 133 -10.15 -10.39 6.36
CA ASN A 133 -10.11 -11.27 5.21
C ASN A 133 -9.07 -12.40 5.39
N PRO A 134 -9.47 -13.69 5.31
CA PRO A 134 -8.56 -14.81 5.50
C PRO A 134 -7.49 -14.91 4.41
N SER A 135 -7.83 -14.59 3.15
CA SER A 135 -6.88 -14.55 2.04
C SER A 135 -5.82 -13.48 2.29
N PHE A 136 -6.22 -12.28 2.73
CA PHE A 136 -5.25 -11.22 3.08
C PHE A 136 -4.29 -11.66 4.18
N ARG A 137 -4.78 -12.25 5.28
CA ARG A 137 -3.91 -12.74 6.36
C ARG A 137 -2.93 -13.81 5.86
N LYS A 138 -3.38 -14.71 4.98
CA LYS A 138 -2.53 -15.73 4.37
C LYS A 138 -1.44 -15.11 3.48
N ILE A 139 -1.80 -14.15 2.63
CA ILE A 139 -0.85 -13.41 1.79
C ILE A 139 0.17 -12.68 2.66
N LEU A 140 -0.27 -11.98 3.70
CA LEU A 140 0.62 -11.24 4.60
C LEU A 140 1.61 -12.17 5.31
N GLN A 141 1.13 -13.31 5.82
CA GLN A 141 1.99 -14.34 6.40
C GLN A 141 3.03 -14.86 5.39
N ASN A 142 2.55 -15.25 4.19
CA ASN A 142 3.38 -15.75 3.12
C ASN A 142 4.44 -14.71 2.68
N ALA A 143 4.08 -13.44 2.56
CA ALA A 143 4.97 -12.33 2.20
C ALA A 143 6.08 -12.13 3.24
N ILE A 144 5.76 -12.20 4.53
CA ILE A 144 6.74 -12.11 5.62
C ILE A 144 7.70 -13.31 5.57
N CYS A 145 7.17 -14.52 5.45
CA CYS A 145 7.99 -15.73 5.33
C CYS A 145 8.90 -15.70 4.09
N TRP A 146 8.35 -15.25 2.96
CA TRP A 146 9.09 -15.08 1.72
C TRP A 146 10.25 -14.11 1.90
N ALA A 147 9.99 -12.91 2.45
CA ALA A 147 11.00 -11.86 2.63
C ALA A 147 12.17 -12.28 3.54
N CYS A 148 11.92 -13.18 4.48
CA CYS A 148 12.93 -13.74 5.38
C CYS A 148 13.59 -15.03 4.85
N SER A 149 13.17 -15.55 3.69
CA SER A 149 13.64 -16.84 3.20
C SER A 149 15.09 -16.77 2.69
N PRO A 150 15.94 -17.79 2.95
CA PRO A 150 17.29 -17.84 2.39
C PRO A 150 17.31 -17.80 0.86
N GLU A 151 16.30 -18.39 0.23
CA GLU A 151 16.15 -18.42 -1.23
C GLU A 151 15.99 -17.02 -1.82
N VAL A 152 15.05 -16.21 -1.31
CA VAL A 152 14.85 -14.86 -1.83
C VAL A 152 16.07 -13.97 -1.57
N LEU A 153 16.73 -14.16 -0.42
CA LEU A 153 17.91 -13.39 -0.05
C LEU A 153 19.09 -13.73 -0.98
N ARG A 154 19.24 -14.99 -1.41
CA ARG A 154 20.20 -15.39 -2.45
C ARG A 154 19.82 -14.80 -3.80
N TRP A 155 18.57 -14.97 -4.23
CA TRP A 155 18.07 -14.40 -5.49
C TRP A 155 18.35 -12.90 -5.62
N ALA A 156 18.12 -12.14 -4.55
CA ALA A 156 18.37 -10.70 -4.54
C ALA A 156 19.86 -10.36 -4.72
N ARG A 157 20.77 -11.16 -4.15
CA ARG A 157 22.24 -10.97 -4.23
C ARG A 157 22.79 -11.37 -5.61
N GLU A 158 22.46 -12.56 -6.08
CA GLU A 158 22.96 -13.13 -7.35
C GLU A 158 22.55 -12.27 -8.55
N SER A 159 21.32 -11.75 -8.53
CA SER A 159 20.84 -10.85 -9.57
C SER A 159 21.50 -9.46 -9.51
N GLY A 160 22.15 -9.09 -8.40
CA GLY A 160 22.92 -7.86 -8.25
C GLY A 160 24.27 -7.89 -8.98
N GLU A 161 24.83 -9.07 -9.19
CA GLU A 161 26.13 -9.26 -9.85
C GLU A 161 26.04 -9.08 -11.37
N THR A 162 24.86 -9.34 -11.95
CA THR A 162 24.56 -9.14 -13.38
C THR A 162 24.21 -7.69 -13.76
N GLY A 163 24.11 -6.79 -12.79
CA GLY A 163 23.74 -5.38 -13.00
C GLY A 163 24.91 -4.38 -12.94
N LYS A 164 26.16 -4.85 -12.96
CA LYS A 164 27.34 -3.99 -13.15
C LYS A 164 27.68 -3.89 -14.64
N ALA A 165 27.16 -2.86 -15.28
CA ALA A 165 27.73 -2.26 -16.49
C ALA A 165 27.68 -0.73 -16.31
#